data_AF-A0A9K3NDS7-F1
#
_entry.id   AF-A0A9K3NDS7-F1
#
_cell.length_a   1.000
_cell.length_b   1.000
_cell.length_c   1.000
_cell.angle_alpha   90.00
_cell.angle_beta   90.00
_cell.angle_gamma   90.00
#
_symmetry.space_group_name_H-M   'P 1'
#
loop_
_entity.id
_entity.type
_entity.pdbx_description
1 polymer ?
#
loop_
_entity_poly.entity_id
_entity_poly.type
_entity_poly.pdbx_seq_one_letter_code
_entity_poly.pdbx_strand_id
1 'polypeptide(L)'
;MGFLPEWGAQFPTPNSTALDAPPGYITLYAAFFREGNFRLPMTKFTAAVLKNYGLHISQINALGLPRVTHFEFICRAGRIEPTFEMFNVFYTVTYTGGFYSFNSRTGNVVPCSSNTPKSLHDWKQKFFYIRRGVIPMDMHYRAISEGIPMVNVASGFCSASMVQEVDRESDFYFST
;
A
#
# COMPACT_ATOMS: atom_id res chain seq x y z
N MET A 1 16.95 11.59 -3.56
CA MET A 1 15.97 11.76 -2.45
C MET A 1 16.75 12.21 -1.24
N GLY A 2 16.39 13.33 -0.62
CA GLY A 2 16.93 13.70 0.69
C GLY A 2 16.04 13.11 1.77
N PHE A 3 16.50 12.11 2.51
CA PHE A 3 15.83 11.63 3.71
C PHE A 3 16.28 12.49 4.90
N LEU A 4 15.39 12.66 5.88
CA LEU A 4 15.76 13.37 7.10
C LEU A 4 16.84 12.56 7.86
N PRO A 5 17.92 13.18 8.35
CA PRO A 5 19.02 12.47 9.01
C PRO A 5 18.57 11.57 10.17
N GLU A 6 17.57 11.99 10.94
CA GLU A 6 17.02 11.27 12.09
C GLU A 6 16.33 9.95 11.71
N TRP A 7 15.92 9.80 10.46
CA TRP A 7 15.37 8.55 9.92
C TRP A 7 16.45 7.48 9.72
N GLY A 8 17.72 7.90 9.73
CA GLY A 8 18.88 7.02 9.67
C GLY A 8 18.92 6.20 8.38
N ALA A 9 18.47 6.72 7.25
CA ALA A 9 18.47 5.97 5.99
C ALA A 9 19.89 5.50 5.61
N GLN A 10 20.03 4.21 5.30
CA GLN A 10 21.28 3.55 4.95
C GLN A 10 21.14 2.88 3.58
N PHE A 11 22.07 3.18 2.67
CA PHE A 11 22.17 2.44 1.42
C PHE A 11 22.79 1.06 1.65
N PRO A 12 22.39 0.04 0.89
CA PRO A 12 22.99 -1.28 0.99
C PRO A 12 24.47 -1.23 0.59
N THR A 13 25.29 -2.04 1.25
CA THR A 13 26.66 -2.33 0.80
C THR A 13 26.64 -3.30 -0.38
N PRO A 14 27.74 -3.44 -1.14
CA PRO A 14 27.85 -4.49 -2.15
C PRO A 14 27.48 -5.86 -1.56
N ASN A 15 26.67 -6.64 -2.29
CA ASN A 15 26.15 -7.97 -1.91
C ASN A 15 25.07 -8.02 -0.82
N SER A 16 24.67 -6.88 -0.24
CA SER A 16 23.49 -6.86 0.63
C SER A 16 22.21 -7.15 -0.17
N THR A 17 21.25 -7.79 0.47
CA THR A 17 19.92 -8.08 -0.05
C THR A 17 18.87 -7.35 0.76
N ALA A 18 17.65 -7.25 0.25
CA ALA A 18 16.54 -6.63 0.98
C ALA A 18 16.19 -7.32 2.31
N LEU A 19 16.70 -8.53 2.57
CA LEU A 19 16.48 -9.27 3.81
C LEU A 19 17.55 -8.96 4.88
N ASP A 20 18.65 -8.30 4.52
CA ASP A 20 19.78 -8.02 5.42
C ASP A 20 19.62 -6.71 6.19
N ALA A 21 18.37 -6.28 6.44
CA ALA A 21 18.12 -5.09 7.23
C ALA A 21 18.67 -5.25 8.66
N PRO A 22 19.48 -4.31 9.17
CA PRO A 22 20.00 -4.38 10.54
C PRO A 22 18.88 -4.43 11.60
N PRO A 23 19.16 -4.93 12.82
CA PRO A 23 18.21 -4.85 13.92
C PRO A 23 17.70 -3.42 14.14
N GLY A 24 16.39 -3.25 14.24
CA GLY A 24 15.74 -1.94 14.37
C GLY A 24 15.52 -1.18 13.04
N TYR A 25 15.88 -1.79 11.91
CA TYR A 25 15.66 -1.24 10.57
C TYR A 25 14.66 -2.07 9.78
N ILE A 26 14.10 -1.46 8.75
CA ILE A 26 13.25 -2.11 7.74
C ILE A 26 13.74 -1.75 6.34
N THR A 27 13.46 -2.61 5.38
CA THR A 27 13.78 -2.35 3.97
C THR A 27 12.65 -1.63 3.26
N LEU A 28 12.98 -0.56 2.56
CA LEU A 28 12.07 0.08 1.61
C LEU A 28 12.71 0.10 0.22
N TYR A 29 11.88 -0.03 -0.81
CA TYR A 29 12.32 0.06 -2.19
C TYR A 29 12.14 1.49 -2.68
N ALA A 30 13.09 2.00 -3.47
CA ALA A 30 12.97 3.30 -4.11
C ALA A 30 11.69 3.39 -4.96
N ALA A 31 11.26 2.24 -5.50
CA ALA A 31 10.05 2.15 -6.30
C ALA A 31 8.75 2.43 -5.52
N PHE A 32 8.76 2.25 -4.19
CA PHE A 32 7.61 2.61 -3.36
C PHE A 32 7.30 4.11 -3.47
N PHE A 33 8.32 4.95 -3.54
CA PHE A 33 8.17 6.40 -3.57
C PHE A 33 7.90 6.94 -4.98
N ARG A 34 8.60 6.38 -5.98
CA ARG A 34 8.55 6.83 -7.38
C ARG A 34 7.29 6.33 -8.09
N GLU A 35 7.07 5.03 -8.10
CA GLU A 35 5.93 4.41 -8.78
C GLU A 35 4.77 4.17 -7.82
N GLY A 36 5.06 3.83 -6.56
CA GLY A 36 4.06 3.53 -5.54
C GLY A 36 3.38 4.73 -4.89
N ASN A 37 3.84 5.95 -5.19
CA ASN A 37 3.42 7.20 -4.53
C ASN A 37 3.45 7.19 -3.00
N PHE A 38 4.21 6.27 -2.41
CA PHE A 38 4.40 6.20 -0.97
C PHE A 38 5.12 7.44 -0.46
N ARG A 39 4.75 7.88 0.74
CA ARG A 39 5.34 9.04 1.42
C ARG A 39 5.69 8.66 2.85
N LEU A 40 6.74 9.30 3.35
CA LEU A 40 7.14 9.25 4.74
C LEU A 40 7.05 10.66 5.34
N PRO A 41 6.59 10.81 6.60
CA PRO A 41 5.91 9.77 7.38
C PRO A 41 4.63 9.29 6.68
N MET A 42 4.29 8.02 6.89
CA MET A 42 3.14 7.37 6.24
C MET A 42 1.82 8.01 6.73
N THR A 43 0.82 8.09 5.84
CA THR A 43 -0.53 8.56 6.22
C THR A 43 -1.20 7.60 7.21
N LYS A 44 -2.10 8.13 8.06
CA LYS A 44 -2.88 7.30 8.99
C LYS A 44 -3.69 6.23 8.26
N PHE A 45 -4.20 6.55 7.08
CA PHE A 45 -4.97 5.62 6.27
C PHE A 45 -4.10 4.47 5.72
N THR A 46 -2.93 4.77 5.14
CA THR A 46 -2.01 3.71 4.67
C THR A 46 -1.59 2.79 5.83
N ALA A 47 -1.33 3.37 7.00
CA ALA A 47 -1.04 2.60 8.22
C ALA A 47 -2.23 1.72 8.63
N ALA A 48 -3.46 2.23 8.59
CA ALA A 48 -4.66 1.46 8.88
C ALA A 48 -4.85 0.29 7.90
N VAL A 49 -4.60 0.50 6.60
CA VAL A 49 -4.69 -0.57 5.59
C VAL A 49 -3.70 -1.69 5.87
N LEU A 50 -2.42 -1.34 6.08
CA LEU A 50 -1.38 -2.33 6.40
C LEU A 50 -1.68 -3.06 7.71
N LYS A 51 -2.09 -2.34 8.75
CA LYS A 51 -2.43 -2.91 10.06
C LYS A 51 -3.57 -3.92 9.97
N ASN A 52 -4.68 -3.54 9.33
CA ASN A 52 -5.88 -4.37 9.31
C ASN A 52 -5.74 -5.61 8.40
N TYR A 53 -4.89 -5.56 7.37
CA TYR A 53 -4.48 -6.77 6.64
C TYR A 53 -3.33 -7.53 7.31
N GLY A 54 -2.69 -6.96 8.34
CA GLY A 54 -1.50 -7.53 9.01
C GLY A 54 -0.28 -7.62 8.11
N LEU A 55 -0.09 -6.67 7.20
CA LEU A 55 0.99 -6.68 6.21
C LEU A 55 2.11 -5.74 6.63
N HIS A 56 3.36 -6.19 6.48
CA HIS A 56 4.52 -5.32 6.61
C HIS A 56 4.80 -4.59 5.29
N ILE A 57 5.13 -3.29 5.33
CA ILE A 57 5.37 -2.48 4.12
C ILE A 57 6.43 -3.09 3.19
N SER A 58 7.50 -3.68 3.73
CA SER A 58 8.55 -4.35 2.94
C SER A 58 8.08 -5.59 2.18
N GLN A 59 6.90 -6.14 2.51
CA GLN A 59 6.31 -7.28 1.82
C GLN A 59 5.33 -6.86 0.72
N ILE A 60 5.08 -5.56 0.55
CA ILE A 60 4.17 -5.03 -0.46
C ILE A 60 4.89 -4.93 -1.80
N ASN A 61 4.21 -5.36 -2.87
CA ASN A 61 4.60 -5.11 -4.24
C ASN A 61 4.47 -3.62 -4.53
N ALA A 62 5.48 -2.99 -5.16
CA ALA A 62 5.43 -1.57 -5.51
C ALA A 62 4.18 -1.17 -6.32
N LEU A 63 3.62 -2.06 -7.14
CA LEU A 63 2.37 -1.84 -7.90
C LEU A 63 1.09 -1.91 -7.04
N GLY A 64 1.17 -2.43 -5.83
CA GLY A 64 0.06 -2.45 -4.88
C GLY A 64 -0.19 -1.09 -4.22
N LEU A 65 0.89 -0.35 -3.92
CA LEU A 65 0.83 0.92 -3.20
C LEU A 65 0.00 2.01 -3.89
N PRO A 66 0.04 2.18 -5.23
CA PRO A 66 -0.78 3.16 -5.92
C PRO A 66 -2.26 3.01 -5.60
N ARG A 67 -2.77 1.78 -5.45
CA ARG A 67 -4.19 1.55 -5.11
C ARG A 67 -4.55 2.14 -3.75
N VAL A 68 -3.67 2.02 -2.76
CA VAL A 68 -3.86 2.61 -1.42
C VAL A 68 -3.78 4.13 -1.51
N THR A 69 -2.72 4.67 -2.11
CA THR A 69 -2.51 6.12 -2.16
C THR A 69 -3.56 6.84 -3.00
N HIS A 70 -4.04 6.20 -4.05
CA HIS A 70 -5.01 6.77 -4.98
C HIS A 70 -6.43 6.72 -4.40
N PHE A 71 -6.79 5.62 -3.73
CA PHE A 71 -8.03 5.56 -2.95
C PHE A 71 -8.08 6.68 -1.91
N GLU A 72 -6.99 6.88 -1.15
CA GLU A 72 -6.91 7.99 -0.19
C GLU A 72 -7.06 9.35 -0.87
N PHE A 73 -6.39 9.55 -2.01
CA PHE A 73 -6.48 10.80 -2.78
C PHE A 73 -7.93 11.11 -3.19
N ILE A 74 -8.64 10.14 -3.78
CA ILE A 74 -10.03 10.32 -4.23
C ILE A 74 -10.95 10.62 -3.06
N CYS A 75 -10.88 9.85 -1.98
CA CYS A 75 -11.69 10.11 -0.79
C CYS A 75 -11.47 11.53 -0.28
N ARG A 76 -10.21 11.95 -0.13
CA ARG A 76 -9.89 13.30 0.36
C ARG A 76 -10.33 14.40 -0.61
N ALA A 77 -10.21 14.18 -1.92
CA ALA A 77 -10.68 15.11 -2.94
C ALA A 77 -12.21 15.32 -2.86
N GLY A 78 -12.96 14.23 -2.68
CA GLY A 78 -14.40 14.24 -2.42
C GLY A 78 -14.80 14.62 -0.98
N ARG A 79 -13.85 15.04 -0.12
CA ARG A 79 -14.07 15.37 1.30
C ARG A 79 -14.66 14.21 2.14
N ILE A 80 -14.38 12.99 1.73
CA ILE A 80 -14.70 11.75 2.43
C ILE A 80 -13.46 11.33 3.23
N GLU A 81 -13.60 11.01 4.52
CA GLU A 81 -12.48 10.45 5.28
C GLU A 81 -12.26 8.99 4.86
N PRO A 82 -11.08 8.63 4.32
CA PRO A 82 -10.81 7.27 3.88
C PRO A 82 -10.70 6.32 5.07
N THR A 83 -11.42 5.21 5.02
CA THR A 83 -11.38 4.16 6.04
C THR A 83 -10.95 2.83 5.44
N PHE A 84 -10.39 1.96 6.29
CA PHE A 84 -10.00 0.61 5.88
C PHE A 84 -11.19 -0.18 5.34
N GLU A 85 -12.35 -0.05 5.98
CA GLU A 85 -13.57 -0.76 5.64
C GLU A 85 -14.02 -0.41 4.23
N MET A 86 -13.98 0.88 3.86
CA MET A 86 -14.26 1.30 2.49
C MET A 86 -13.23 0.73 1.51
N PHE A 87 -11.93 0.83 1.81
CA PHE A 87 -10.88 0.26 0.95
C PHE A 87 -11.07 -1.24 0.71
N ASN A 88 -11.46 -1.97 1.76
CA ASN A 88 -11.72 -3.40 1.74
C ASN A 88 -12.96 -3.77 0.89
N VAL A 89 -13.88 -2.85 0.61
CA VAL A 89 -14.96 -3.07 -0.37
C VAL A 89 -14.39 -3.16 -1.80
N PHE A 90 -13.46 -2.27 -2.13
CA PHE A 90 -12.88 -2.18 -3.48
C PHE A 90 -11.77 -3.19 -3.74
N TYR A 91 -10.96 -3.47 -2.72
CA TYR A 91 -9.72 -4.21 -2.89
C TYR A 91 -9.61 -5.40 -1.94
N THR A 92 -8.97 -6.47 -2.43
CA THR A 92 -8.56 -7.65 -1.66
C THR A 92 -7.07 -7.84 -1.78
N VAL A 93 -6.48 -8.53 -0.80
CA VAL A 93 -5.06 -8.89 -0.84
C VAL A 93 -4.84 -10.06 -1.80
N THR A 94 -3.75 -10.00 -2.55
CA THR A 94 -3.23 -11.10 -3.36
C THR A 94 -1.76 -11.33 -3.03
N TYR A 95 -1.25 -12.51 -3.33
CA TYR A 95 0.15 -12.86 -3.13
C TYR A 95 0.71 -13.46 -4.42
N THR A 96 1.76 -12.84 -4.97
CA THR A 96 2.38 -13.29 -6.22
C THR A 96 3.86 -12.96 -6.21
N GLY A 97 4.69 -13.93 -6.61
CA GLY A 97 6.14 -13.72 -6.78
C GLY A 97 6.87 -13.27 -5.51
N GLY A 98 6.39 -13.70 -4.33
CA GLY A 98 6.99 -13.40 -3.03
C GLY A 98 6.45 -12.16 -2.32
N PHE A 99 5.53 -11.41 -2.93
CA PHE A 99 5.04 -10.13 -2.41
C PHE A 99 3.51 -10.09 -2.36
N TYR A 100 2.98 -9.40 -1.35
CA TYR A 100 1.57 -9.07 -1.25
C TYR A 100 1.25 -7.87 -2.14
N SER A 101 0.05 -7.84 -2.69
CA SER A 101 -0.48 -6.71 -3.44
C SER A 101 -1.96 -6.54 -3.10
N PHE A 102 -2.57 -5.50 -3.64
CA PHE A 102 -4.02 -5.29 -3.60
C PHE A 102 -4.55 -5.48 -5.01
N ASN A 103 -5.61 -6.25 -5.21
CA ASN A 103 -6.33 -6.32 -6.48
C ASN A 103 -7.79 -5.94 -6.25
N SER A 104 -8.44 -5.47 -7.30
CA SER A 104 -9.87 -5.19 -7.27
C SER A 104 -10.63 -6.46 -6.86
N ARG A 105 -11.61 -6.32 -5.96
CA ARG A 105 -12.55 -7.41 -5.67
C ARG A 105 -13.40 -7.67 -6.91
N THR A 106 -13.65 -8.94 -7.20
CA THR A 106 -14.57 -9.35 -8.27
C THR A 106 -16.00 -8.95 -7.91
N GLY A 107 -16.67 -8.18 -8.77
CA GLY A 107 -18.04 -7.68 -8.59
C GLY A 107 -18.29 -6.40 -9.41
N ASN A 108 -19.49 -5.82 -9.31
CA ASN A 108 -19.89 -4.56 -9.99
C ASN A 108 -19.24 -3.30 -9.39
N VAL A 109 -18.10 -3.43 -8.72
CA VAL A 109 -17.39 -2.31 -8.09
C VAL A 109 -16.23 -1.92 -8.98
N VAL A 110 -16.28 -0.71 -9.53
CA VAL A 110 -15.21 -0.19 -10.39
C VAL A 110 -14.03 0.17 -9.48
N PRO A 111 -12.82 -0.35 -9.73
CA PRO A 111 -11.68 0.05 -8.93
C PRO A 111 -11.40 1.53 -9.15
N CYS A 112 -11.12 2.24 -8.05
CA CYS A 112 -10.87 3.67 -8.10
C CYS A 112 -9.65 4.06 -8.97
N SER A 113 -8.84 3.10 -9.42
CA SER A 113 -7.74 3.31 -10.38
C SER A 113 -7.92 2.39 -11.60
N SER A 114 -8.35 2.96 -12.73
CA SER A 114 -8.50 2.25 -14.01
C SER A 114 -7.16 2.03 -14.74
N ASN A 115 -6.17 2.91 -14.50
CA ASN A 115 -4.91 2.96 -15.25
C ASN A 115 -3.68 2.55 -14.41
N THR A 116 -3.76 1.49 -13.62
CA THR A 116 -2.59 0.98 -12.88
C THR A 116 -1.60 0.29 -13.85
N PRO A 117 -0.28 0.58 -13.80
CA PRO A 117 0.70 -0.15 -14.59
C PRO A 117 0.62 -1.66 -14.36
N LYS A 118 0.55 -2.44 -15.45
CA LYS A 118 0.36 -3.91 -15.39
C LYS A 118 1.61 -4.67 -14.95
N SER A 119 2.79 -4.08 -15.18
CA SER A 119 4.07 -4.64 -14.78
C SER A 119 5.06 -3.54 -14.42
N LEU A 120 6.01 -3.90 -13.56
CA LEU A 120 7.15 -3.06 -13.24
C LEU A 120 8.36 -3.98 -13.15
N HIS A 121 9.25 -3.89 -14.14
CA HIS A 121 10.47 -4.68 -14.17
C HIS A 121 11.51 -4.08 -13.22
N ASP A 122 12.33 -4.94 -12.60
CA ASP A 122 13.50 -4.54 -11.82
C ASP A 122 13.26 -3.57 -10.65
N TRP A 123 12.02 -3.44 -10.18
CA TRP A 123 11.64 -2.52 -9.10
C TRP A 123 12.34 -2.80 -7.77
N LYS A 124 12.81 -4.05 -7.59
CA LYS A 124 13.49 -4.52 -6.38
C LYS A 124 14.98 -4.15 -6.34
N GLN A 125 15.57 -3.70 -7.46
CA GLN A 125 17.01 -3.46 -7.59
C GLN A 125 17.52 -2.29 -6.74
N LYS A 126 16.65 -1.32 -6.45
CA LYS A 126 16.99 -0.14 -5.64
C LYS A 126 16.22 -0.18 -4.33
N PHE A 127 16.93 -0.48 -3.25
CA PHE A 127 16.39 -0.48 -1.90
C PHE A 127 17.36 0.20 -0.94
N PHE A 128 16.87 0.49 0.26
CA PHE A 128 17.62 1.06 1.36
C PHE A 128 16.99 0.61 2.68
N TYR A 129 17.76 0.72 3.76
CA TYR A 129 17.28 0.47 5.11
C TYR A 129 16.94 1.78 5.80
N ILE A 130 15.87 1.79 6.57
CA ILE A 130 15.44 2.94 7.36
C ILE A 130 15.04 2.47 8.76
N ARG A 131 15.21 3.33 9.77
CA ARG A 131 14.80 2.98 11.15
C ARG A 131 13.32 2.62 11.18
N ARG A 132 12.97 1.51 11.84
CA ARG A 132 11.58 1.05 11.97
C ARG A 132 10.67 2.14 12.56
N GLY A 133 11.18 2.92 13.51
CA GLY A 133 10.44 4.01 14.17
C GLY A 133 9.99 5.16 13.27
N VAL A 134 10.44 5.20 12.01
CA VAL A 134 9.90 6.14 11.00
C VAL A 134 8.48 5.75 10.58
N ILE A 135 8.13 4.47 10.69
CA ILE A 135 6.76 4.01 10.49
C ILE A 135 6.01 4.15 11.82
N PRO A 136 4.89 4.89 11.87
CA PRO A 136 4.20 5.21 13.12
C PRO A 136 3.34 4.05 13.66
N MET A 137 3.75 2.80 13.43
CA MET A 137 3.09 1.61 13.92
C MET A 137 4.06 0.42 13.92
N ASP A 138 3.88 -0.49 14.87
CA ASP A 138 4.53 -1.78 14.78
C ASP A 138 3.83 -2.63 13.71
N MET A 139 4.62 -3.22 12.82
CA MET A 139 4.15 -4.05 11.72
C MET A 139 4.70 -5.45 11.92
N HIS A 140 3.80 -6.42 12.08
CA HIS A 140 4.16 -7.84 12.06
C HIS A 140 4.65 -8.22 10.65
N TYR A 141 5.83 -8.83 10.57
CA TYR A 141 6.31 -9.41 9.32
C TYR A 141 5.65 -10.78 9.13
N ARG A 142 4.74 -10.87 8.15
CA ARG A 142 3.91 -12.06 7.96
C ARG A 142 4.71 -13.23 7.40
N ALA A 143 4.72 -14.38 8.06
CA ALA A 143 5.33 -15.60 7.57
C ALA A 143 4.55 -16.17 6.38
N ILE A 144 5.23 -16.88 5.46
CA ILE A 144 4.58 -17.51 4.29
C ILE A 144 3.48 -18.50 4.73
N SER A 145 3.69 -19.20 5.84
CA SER A 145 2.72 -20.14 6.42
C SER A 145 1.42 -19.49 6.89
N GLU A 146 1.41 -18.17 7.13
CA GLU A 146 0.19 -17.43 7.51
C GLU A 146 -0.70 -17.12 6.29
N GLY A 147 -0.18 -17.30 5.06
CA GLY A 147 -0.94 -17.16 3.83
C GLY A 147 -1.48 -15.76 3.54
N ILE A 148 -2.45 -15.69 2.62
CA ILE A 148 -3.15 -14.46 2.28
C ILE A 148 -4.13 -14.11 3.41
N PRO A 149 -4.13 -12.88 3.95
CA PRO A 149 -5.06 -12.48 4.98
C PRO A 149 -6.52 -12.58 4.50
N MET A 150 -7.32 -13.36 5.21
CA MET A 150 -8.75 -13.52 4.96
C MET A 150 -9.52 -12.42 5.68
N VAL A 151 -9.79 -11.32 4.98
CA VAL A 151 -10.62 -10.22 5.49
C VAL A 151 -11.91 -10.16 4.69
N ASN A 152 -13.03 -10.29 5.39
CA ASN A 152 -14.37 -10.14 4.81
C ASN A 152 -14.77 -8.67 4.76
N VAL A 153 -15.62 -8.31 3.81
CA VAL A 153 -16.24 -6.98 3.77
C VAL A 153 -17.25 -6.88 4.92
N ALA A 154 -17.14 -5.84 5.75
CA ALA A 154 -18.05 -5.63 6.87
C ALA A 154 -19.48 -5.37 6.37
N SER A 155 -20.46 -6.00 7.01
CA SER A 155 -21.89 -5.79 6.71
C SER A 155 -22.26 -4.32 6.91
N GLY A 156 -22.73 -3.65 5.85
CA GLY A 156 -23.10 -2.23 5.86
C GLY A 156 -22.25 -1.34 4.96
N PHE A 157 -20.99 -1.71 4.67
CA PHE A 157 -20.14 -0.97 3.72
C PHE A 157 -20.45 -1.29 2.25
N CYS A 158 -21.33 -2.26 2.00
CA CYS A 158 -21.97 -2.46 0.70
C CYS A 158 -23.16 -1.51 0.45
N SER A 159 -23.45 -0.52 1.32
CA SER A 159 -24.50 0.46 1.02
C SER A 159 -24.11 1.24 -0.23
N ALA A 160 -24.91 1.12 -1.28
CA ALA A 160 -24.61 1.61 -2.61
C ALA A 160 -24.23 3.10 -2.64
N SER A 161 -24.75 3.95 -1.74
CA SER A 161 -24.53 5.40 -1.76
C SER A 161 -23.08 5.83 -1.58
N MET A 162 -22.34 5.21 -0.64
CA MET A 162 -20.95 5.58 -0.37
C MET A 162 -20.01 5.06 -1.46
N VAL A 163 -20.24 3.82 -1.92
CA VAL A 163 -19.50 3.24 -3.03
C VAL A 163 -19.73 4.07 -4.30
N GLN A 164 -20.99 4.45 -4.57
CA GLN A 164 -21.35 5.32 -5.68
C GLN A 164 -20.71 6.71 -5.59
N GLU A 165 -20.51 7.25 -4.40
CA GLU A 165 -19.89 8.57 -4.24
C GLU A 165 -18.39 8.51 -4.51
N VAL A 166 -17.69 7.51 -3.96
CA VAL A 166 -16.27 7.28 -4.27
C VAL A 166 -16.06 6.94 -5.75
N ASP A 167 -16.95 6.11 -6.33
CA ASP A 167 -16.95 5.79 -7.76
C ASP A 167 -17.16 7.04 -8.61
N ARG A 168 -18.16 7.87 -8.28
CA ARG A 168 -18.46 9.12 -9.00
C ARG A 168 -17.28 10.08 -8.96
N GLU A 169 -16.64 10.26 -7.80
CA GLU A 169 -15.46 11.11 -7.69
C GLU A 169 -14.30 10.54 -8.51
N SER A 170 -14.12 9.22 -8.52
CA SER A 170 -13.11 8.58 -9.37
C SER A 170 -13.37 8.85 -10.87
N ASP A 171 -14.60 8.69 -11.35
CA ASP A 171 -14.95 8.98 -12.75
C ASP A 171 -14.72 10.46 -13.09
N PHE A 172 -15.02 11.37 -12.18
CA PHE A 172 -14.79 12.81 -12.38
C PHE A 172 -13.30 13.15 -12.55
N TYR A 173 -12.42 12.55 -11.75
CA TYR A 173 -10.99 12.85 -11.81
C TYR A 173 -10.22 12.13 -12.93
N PHE A 174 -10.78 11.08 -13.54
CA PHE A 174 -10.08 10.23 -14.52
C PHE A 174 -10.74 10.13 -15.90
N SER A 175 -11.70 10.98 -16.24
CA SER A 175 -12.43 10.98 -17.52
C SER A 175 -11.79 11.79 -18.67
N THR A 176 -10.47 12.01 -18.63
CA THR A 176 -9.71 12.67 -19.72
C THR A 176 -8.98 11.71 -20.62
#